data_AF-A0A662D568-F1
#
_entry.id   AF-A0A662D568-F1
#
_cell.length_a   1.000
_cell.length_b   1.000
_cell.length_c   1.000
_cell.angle_alpha   90.00
_cell.angle_beta   90.00
_cell.angle_gamma   90.00
#
_symmetry.space_group_name_H-M   'P 1'
#
loop_
_entity.id
_entity.type
_entity.pdbx_description
1 polymer ?
#
loop_
_entity_poly.entity_id
_entity_poly.type
_entity_poly.pdbx_seq_one_letter_code
_entity_poly.pdbx_strand_id
1 'polypeptide(L)' 'MIDPDPRGAVLEDMLLMRKVLSDRVRIKASGGIYELDYALELIKNGANHLGISRREELIEEFKRRFGYSVQI' A
#
# COMPACT_ATOMS: atom_id res chain seq x y z
N MET A 1 -25.05 1.49 -10.45
CA MET A 1 -24.98 2.48 -9.35
C MET A 1 -23.51 2.60 -9.00
N ILE A 2 -22.90 3.79 -9.15
CA ILE A 2 -21.51 4.03 -8.75
C ILE A 2 -21.57 4.49 -7.29
N ASP A 3 -20.72 3.91 -6.44
CA ASP A 3 -20.59 4.34 -5.05
C ASP A 3 -20.18 5.83 -5.02
N PRO A 4 -20.97 6.71 -4.38
CA PRO A 4 -20.63 8.13 -4.31
C PRO A 4 -19.41 8.40 -3.41
N ASP A 5 -19.02 7.47 -2.55
CA ASP A 5 -17.85 7.58 -1.66
C ASP A 5 -16.99 6.30 -1.73
N PRO A 6 -16.29 6.09 -2.86
CA PRO A 6 -15.52 4.87 -3.06
C PRO A 6 -14.34 4.79 -2.09
N ARG A 7 -14.33 3.73 -1.27
CA ARG A 7 -13.22 3.47 -0.34
C ARG A 7 -12.02 2.83 -1.04
N GLY A 8 -10.82 3.32 -0.72
CA GLY A 8 -9.54 2.80 -1.24
C GLY A 8 -8.96 1.67 -0.40
N ALA A 9 -7.64 1.50 -0.46
CA ALA A 9 -6.92 0.61 0.43
C ALA A 9 -6.96 1.16 1.86
N VAL A 10 -7.44 0.33 2.79
CA VAL A 10 -7.55 0.63 4.22
C VAL A 10 -6.70 -0.38 5.00
N LEU A 11 -5.95 0.08 6.01
CA LEU A 11 -5.04 -0.77 6.78
C LEU A 11 -5.79 -1.89 7.51
N GLU A 12 -6.95 -1.58 8.09
CA GLU A 12 -7.79 -2.53 8.82
C GLU A 12 -8.25 -3.69 7.92
N ASP A 13 -8.64 -3.38 6.68
CA ASP A 13 -9.04 -4.40 5.69
C ASP A 13 -7.84 -5.31 5.33
N MET A 14 -6.65 -4.72 5.19
CA MET A 14 -5.43 -5.46 4.92
C MET A 14 -5.05 -6.39 6.09
N LEU A 15 -5.13 -5.90 7.32
CA LEU A 15 -4.86 -6.70 8.53
C LEU A 15 -5.86 -7.86 8.66
N LEU A 16 -7.13 -7.62 8.34
CA LEU A 16 -8.14 -8.67 8.28
C LEU A 16 -7.79 -9.72 7.22
N MET A 17 -7.40 -9.30 6.02
CA MET A 17 -6.95 -10.23 4.97
C MET A 17 -5.75 -11.06 5.43
N ARG A 18 -4.76 -10.45 6.09
CA ARG A 18 -3.58 -11.16 6.63
C ARG A 18 -3.93 -12.16 7.72
N LYS A 19 -4.94 -11.87 8.54
CA LYS A 19 -5.44 -12.78 9.57
C LYS A 19 -6.14 -14.01 8.98
N VAL A 20 -6.80 -13.87 7.83
CA VAL A 20 -7.66 -14.92 7.24
C VAL A 20 -6.94 -15.73 6.16
N LEU A 21 -6.10 -15.08 5.37
CA LEU A 21 -5.43 -15.71 4.24
C LEU A 21 -4.14 -16.41 4.69
N SER A 22 -3.81 -17.52 4.03
CA SER A 22 -2.51 -18.16 4.21
C SER A 22 -1.37 -17.30 3.63
N ASP A 23 -0.16 -17.49 4.15
CA ASP A 23 1.04 -16.74 3.72
C ASP A 23 1.39 -16.91 2.24
N ARG A 24 0.89 -17.97 1.59
CA ARG A 24 1.07 -18.20 0.16
C ARG A 24 0.29 -17.20 -0.69
N VAL A 25 -0.74 -16.57 -0.12
CA VAL A 25 -1.56 -15.58 -0.83
C VAL A 25 -0.93 -14.21 -0.71
N ARG A 26 -0.56 -13.66 -1.87
CA ARG A 26 -0.03 -12.29 -1.96
C ARG A 26 -1.16 -11.28 -1.99
N ILE A 27 -1.00 -10.16 -1.29
CA ILE A 27 -1.98 -9.07 -1.23
C ILE A 27 -1.46 -7.89 -2.04
N LYS A 28 -2.34 -7.33 -2.88
CA LYS A 28 -2.15 -6.04 -3.54
C LYS A 28 -3.02 -4.99 -2.86
N ALA A 29 -2.41 -3.97 -2.27
CA ALA A 29 -3.13 -2.79 -1.79
C ALA A 29 -3.23 -1.76 -2.92
N SER A 30 -4.42 -1.20 -3.17
CA SER A 30 -4.61 -0.22 -4.25
C SER A 30 -5.76 0.75 -3.99
N GLY A 31 -5.64 1.96 -4.54
CA GLY A 31 -6.63 3.04 -4.41
C GLY A 31 -6.38 3.90 -3.18
N GLY A 32 -6.35 5.23 -3.35
CA GLY A 32 -6.17 6.18 -2.23
C GLY A 32 -4.80 6.21 -1.56
N ILE A 33 -3.77 5.62 -2.18
CA ILE A 33 -2.40 5.59 -1.64
C ILE A 33 -1.61 6.76 -2.25
N TYR A 34 -1.61 7.91 -1.57
CA TYR A 34 -0.98 9.15 -2.08
C TYR A 34 0.22 9.63 -1.28
N GLU A 35 0.42 9.08 -0.08
CA GLU A 35 1.53 9.45 0.80
C GLU A 35 2.50 8.29 0.95
N LEU A 36 3.81 8.58 0.93
CA LEU A 36 4.83 7.54 1.05
C LEU A 36 4.74 6.78 2.36
N ASP A 37 4.47 7.47 3.48
CA ASP A 37 4.37 6.84 4.79
C ASP A 37 3.25 5.79 4.84
N TYR A 38 2.11 6.09 4.22
CA TYR A 38 1.00 5.16 4.14
C TYR A 38 1.34 3.96 3.24
N ALA A 39 2.01 4.19 2.12
CA ALA A 39 2.51 3.12 1.26
C ALA A 39 3.47 2.17 2.02
N LEU A 40 4.38 2.72 2.83
CA LEU A 40 5.32 1.96 3.65
C LEU A 40 4.62 1.20 4.78
N GLU A 41 3.61 1.81 5.41
CA GLU A 41 2.78 1.17 6.42
C GLU A 41 2.05 -0.06 5.88
N LEU A 42 1.47 0.04 4.67
CA LEU A 42 0.82 -1.09 4.01
C LEU A 42 1.81 -2.22 3.72
N ILE A 43 3.02 -1.90 3.26
CA ILE A 43 4.08 -2.90 3.02
C ILE A 43 4.46 -3.61 4.32
N LYS A 44 4.76 -2.85 5.38
CA LYS A 44 5.15 -3.39 6.70
C LYS A 44 4.11 -4.35 7.27
N ASN A 45 2.84 -4.06 7.04
CA ASN A 45 1.75 -4.88 7.55
C ASN A 45 1.36 -6.02 6.60
N GLY A 46 2.02 -6.17 5.44
CA GLY A 46 1.94 -7.38 4.62
C GLY A 46 1.42 -7.19 3.21
N ALA A 47 1.29 -5.97 2.68
CA ALA A 47 1.06 -5.78 1.25
C ALA A 47 2.31 -6.20 0.46
N ASN A 48 2.13 -7.08 -0.53
CA ASN A 48 3.22 -7.52 -1.41
C ASN A 48 3.35 -6.66 -2.67
N HIS A 49 2.29 -5.92 -3.01
CA HIS A 49 2.24 -5.07 -4.19
C HIS A 49 1.37 -3.85 -3.93
N LEU A 50 1.73 -2.72 -4.53
CA LEU A 50 0.97 -1.47 -4.43
C LEU A 50 0.46 -1.06 -5.80
N GLY A 51 -0.84 -0.77 -5.90
CA GLY A 51 -1.49 -0.18 -7.07
C GLY A 51 -1.71 1.31 -6.86
N ILE A 52 -0.78 2.12 -7.37
CA ILE A 52 -0.75 3.57 -7.14
C ILE A 52 -0.75 4.30 -8.48
N SER A 53 -1.67 5.26 -8.66
CA SER A 53 -1.72 6.12 -9.84
C SER A 53 -0.62 7.18 -9.83
N ARG A 54 -0.30 7.74 -8.66
CA ARG A 54 0.75 8.76 -8.43
C ARG A 54 2.12 8.16 -8.09
N ARG A 55 2.48 7.04 -8.70
CA ARG A 55 3.70 6.28 -8.32
C ARG A 55 4.99 7.08 -8.48
N GLU A 56 5.03 8.00 -9.45
CA GLU A 56 6.21 8.82 -9.74
C GLU A 56 6.54 9.75 -8.56
N GLU A 57 5.53 10.41 -7.99
CA GLU A 57 5.66 11.28 -6.81
C GLU A 57 6.23 10.51 -5.61
N LEU A 58 5.68 9.33 -5.31
CA LEU A 58 6.15 8.48 -4.20
C LEU A 58 7.56 7.95 -4.41
N ILE A 59 7.93 7.57 -5.65
CA ILE A 59 9.28 7.09 -5.96
C ILE A 59 10.30 8.21 -5.76
N GLU A 60 10.01 9.43 -6.20
CA GLU A 60 10.91 10.56 -6.00
C GLU A 60 11.00 10.96 -4.51
N GLU A 61 9.89 10.92 -3.77
CA GLU A 61 9.93 11.14 -2.32
C GLU A 61 10.76 10.06 -1.61
N PHE A 62 10.59 8.79 -2.00
CA PHE A 62 11.36 7.67 -1.44
C PHE A 62 12.85 7.85 -1.72
N LYS A 63 13.23 8.19 -2.96
CA LYS A 63 14.62 8.49 -3.32
C LYS A 63 15.21 9.61 -2.47
N ARG A 64 14.45 10.68 -2.26
CA ARG A 64 14.88 11.81 -1.43
C ARG A 64 15.09 11.41 0.04
N ARG A 65 14.24 10.53 0.58
CA ARG A 65 14.27 10.14 2.00
C ARG A 65 15.23 8.99 2.32
N PHE A 66 15.37 8.03 1.41
CA PHE A 66 16.03 6.74 1.66
C PHE A 66 17.02 6.32 0.56
N GLY A 67 17.12 7.05 -0.54
CA GLY A 67 17.89 6.62 -1.71
C GLY A 67 17.17 5.48 -2.45
N TYR A 68 17.90 4.44 -2.85
CA TYR A 68 17.33 3.37 -3.68
C TYR A 68 16.83 2.15 -2.90
N SER A 69 17.12 2.05 -1.60
CA SER A 69 16.71 0.91 -0.79
C SER A 69 16.72 1.23 0.70
N VAL A 70 15.82 0.56 1.42
CA VAL A 70 15.74 0.57 2.88
C VAL A 70 15.29 -0.81 3.35
N GLN A 71 15.71 -1.23 4.54
CA GLN A 71 15.13 -2.38 5.22
C GLN A 71 13.98 -1.88 6.10
N ILE A 72 12.79 -2.44 5.88
CA ILE A 72 11.53 -2.07 6.52
C ILE A 72 10.77 -3.32 6.95
#